data_AF-A0A963B686-F1
#
_entry.id   AF-A0A963B686-F1
#
_cell.length_a   1.000
_cell.length_b   1.000
_cell.length_c   1.000
_cell.angle_alpha   90.00
_cell.angle_beta   90.00
_cell.angle_gamma   90.00
#
_symmetry.space_group_name_H-M   'P 1'
#
loop_
_entity.id
_entity.type
_entity.pdbx_description
1 polymer ?
#
loop_
_entity_poly.entity_id
_entity_poly.type
_entity_poly.pdbx_seq_one_letter_code
_entity_poly.pdbx_strand_id
1 'polypeptide(L)'
;IGQGFESQQNDRADVKNQLSDMTQDIQAIKVQIADQMKTSQELGRQINAAISRLDTLINETRAPKAVKHKPSARQKSHPVKTPPFQIDAIDVWDDVTYVATSQAGRVAFLKTGEQQSGWKFTHIDRLKGQVNLQDPAGQVHSISLPR
;
A
#
# COMPACT_ATOMS: atom_id res chain seq x y z
N ILE A 1 23.73 -65.14 6.22
CA ILE A 1 23.96 -64.14 5.14
C ILE A 1 22.65 -63.63 4.52
N GLY A 2 21.57 -64.43 4.43
CA GLY A 2 20.29 -64.00 3.82
C GLY A 2 19.54 -62.86 4.54
N GLN A 3 19.55 -62.84 5.87
CA GLN A 3 18.76 -61.87 6.66
C GLN A 3 19.16 -60.39 6.44
N GLY A 4 20.44 -60.11 6.19
CA GLY A 4 20.90 -58.75 5.92
C GLY A 4 20.55 -58.23 4.51
N PHE A 5 20.42 -59.14 3.53
CA PHE A 5 19.99 -58.79 2.17
C PHE A 5 18.49 -58.46 2.12
N GLU A 6 17.67 -59.17 2.90
CA GLU A 6 16.22 -58.92 3.00
C GLU A 6 15.92 -57.58 3.68
N SER A 7 16.62 -57.24 4.77
CA SER A 7 16.51 -55.93 5.40
C SER A 7 16.89 -54.78 4.46
N GLN A 8 17.99 -54.94 3.71
CA GLN A 8 18.44 -53.91 2.77
C GLN A 8 17.50 -53.73 1.57
N GLN A 9 16.80 -54.79 1.13
CA GLN A 9 15.77 -54.69 0.10
C GLN A 9 14.50 -53.99 0.61
N ASN A 10 14.10 -54.26 1.85
CA ASN A 10 12.94 -53.62 2.47
C ASN A 10 13.17 -52.13 2.69
N ASP A 11 14.34 -51.74 3.20
CA ASP A 11 14.71 -50.32 3.38
C ASP A 11 14.74 -49.57 2.04
N ARG A 12 15.23 -50.21 0.98
CA ARG A 12 15.24 -49.62 -0.37
C ARG A 12 13.83 -49.48 -0.94
N ALA A 13 12.93 -50.42 -0.67
CA ALA A 13 11.54 -50.34 -1.08
C ALA A 13 10.79 -49.23 -0.34
N ASP A 14 11.03 -49.06 0.96
CA ASP A 14 10.46 -47.98 1.77
C ASP A 14 10.90 -46.60 1.28
N VAL A 15 12.20 -46.40 1.08
CA VAL A 15 12.75 -45.14 0.52
C VAL A 15 12.17 -44.84 -0.86
N LYS A 16 11.98 -45.87 -1.70
CA LYS A 16 11.38 -45.68 -3.03
C LYS A 16 9.92 -45.24 -2.94
N ASN A 17 9.16 -45.80 -2.00
CA ASN A 17 7.77 -45.40 -1.77
C ASN A 17 7.70 -43.97 -1.25
N GLN A 18 8.54 -43.61 -0.27
CA GLN A 18 8.63 -42.24 0.24
C GLN A 18 8.99 -41.22 -0.85
N LEU A 19 9.93 -41.55 -1.74
CA LEU A 19 10.28 -40.69 -2.88
C LEU A 19 9.13 -40.55 -3.89
N SER A 20 8.34 -41.61 -4.07
CA SER A 20 7.15 -41.57 -4.92
C SER A 20 6.09 -40.65 -4.32
N ASP A 21 5.81 -40.77 -3.03
CA ASP A 21 4.85 -39.95 -2.31
C ASP A 21 5.28 -38.47 -2.33
N MET A 22 6.55 -38.18 -2.05
CA MET A 22 7.11 -36.83 -2.15
C MET A 22 7.00 -36.26 -3.57
N THR A 23 7.18 -37.08 -4.60
CA THR A 23 7.03 -36.62 -5.99
C THR A 23 5.58 -36.23 -6.28
N GLN A 24 4.62 -37.00 -5.75
CA GLN A 24 3.20 -36.72 -5.89
C GLN A 24 2.81 -35.44 -5.13
N ASP A 25 3.32 -35.25 -3.92
CA ASP A 25 3.11 -34.03 -3.13
C ASP A 25 3.69 -32.79 -3.83
N ILE A 26 4.90 -32.89 -4.37
CA ILE A 26 5.52 -31.79 -5.14
C ILE A 26 4.67 -31.43 -6.37
N GLN A 27 4.09 -32.42 -7.05
CA GLN A 27 3.20 -32.16 -8.18
C GLN A 27 1.90 -31.46 -7.72
N ALA A 28 1.30 -31.91 -6.62
CA ALA A 28 0.10 -31.28 -6.06
C ALA A 28 0.37 -29.81 -5.66
N ILE A 29 1.51 -29.55 -5.01
CA ILE A 29 1.95 -28.18 -4.64
C ILE A 29 2.11 -27.31 -5.89
N LYS A 30 2.74 -27.82 -6.96
CA LYS A 30 2.90 -27.06 -8.21
C LYS A 30 1.56 -26.64 -8.82
N VAL A 31 0.57 -27.54 -8.78
CA VAL A 31 -0.79 -27.24 -9.27
C VAL A 31 -1.44 -26.15 -8.41
N GLN A 32 -1.34 -26.24 -7.09
CA GLN A 32 -1.88 -25.23 -6.18
C GLN A 32 -1.23 -23.85 -6.38
N ILE A 33 0.09 -23.80 -6.57
CA ILE A 33 0.81 -22.56 -6.86
C ILE A 33 0.30 -21.93 -8.16
N ALA A 34 0.11 -22.73 -9.22
CA ALA A 34 -0.40 -22.23 -10.49
C ALA A 34 -1.82 -21.63 -10.36
N ASP A 35 -2.68 -22.28 -9.58
CA ASP A 35 -4.05 -21.79 -9.33
C ASP A 35 -4.07 -20.51 -8.47
N GLN A 36 -3.19 -20.42 -7.46
CA GLN A 36 -3.00 -19.20 -6.67
C GLN A 36 -2.49 -18.03 -7.52
N MET A 37 -1.55 -18.29 -8.44
CA MET A 37 -1.06 -17.27 -9.36
C MET A 37 -2.18 -16.74 -10.26
N LYS A 38 -3.02 -17.63 -10.79
CA LYS A 38 -4.18 -17.25 -11.60
C LYS A 38 -5.19 -16.42 -10.81
N THR A 39 -5.49 -16.83 -9.57
CA THR A 39 -6.39 -16.09 -8.67
C THR A 39 -5.84 -14.71 -8.35
N SER A 40 -4.54 -14.60 -8.07
CA SER A 40 -3.87 -13.32 -7.80
C SER A 40 -3.94 -12.37 -9.00
N GLN A 41 -3.74 -12.89 -10.21
CA GLN A 41 -3.88 -12.11 -11.44
C GLN A 41 -5.31 -11.59 -11.65
N GLU A 42 -6.31 -12.43 -11.39
CA GLU A 42 -7.72 -12.06 -11.51
C GLU A 42 -8.12 -10.99 -10.48
N LEU A 43 -7.68 -11.14 -9.22
CA LEU A 43 -7.86 -10.10 -8.20
C LEU A 43 -7.22 -8.77 -8.62
N GLY A 44 -6.00 -8.81 -9.17
CA GLY A 44 -5.33 -7.62 -9.70
C GLY A 44 -6.14 -6.94 -10.81
N ARG A 45 -6.75 -7.72 -11.72
CA ARG A 45 -7.65 -7.19 -12.75
C ARG A 45 -8.89 -6.53 -12.16
N GLN A 46 -9.52 -7.16 -11.17
CA GLN A 46 -10.72 -6.62 -10.52
C GLN A 46 -10.42 -5.33 -9.75
N ILE A 47 -9.30 -5.27 -9.05
CA ILE A 47 -8.84 -4.06 -8.36
C ILE A 47 -8.63 -2.92 -9.36
N ASN A 48 -7.91 -3.19 -10.46
CA ASN A 48 -7.68 -2.17 -11.50
C ASN A 48 -8.99 -1.69 -12.14
N ALA A 49 -9.95 -2.59 -12.38
CA ALA A 49 -11.26 -2.22 -12.87
C ALA A 49 -12.05 -1.35 -11.87
N ALA A 50 -11.97 -1.67 -10.57
CA ALA A 50 -12.60 -0.89 -9.51
C ALA A 50 -11.98 0.52 -9.39
N ILE A 51 -10.64 0.62 -9.41
CA ILE A 51 -9.93 1.91 -9.43
C ILE A 51 -10.36 2.75 -10.63
N SER A 52 -10.40 2.14 -11.83
CA SER A 52 -10.83 2.84 -13.05
C SER A 52 -12.26 3.40 -12.92
N ARG A 53 -13.18 2.64 -12.33
CA ARG A 53 -14.56 3.09 -12.07
C ARG A 53 -14.60 4.25 -11.06
N LEU A 54 -13.79 4.19 -10.01
CA LEU A 54 -13.69 5.29 -9.05
C LEU A 54 -13.14 6.56 -9.70
N ASP A 55 -12.13 6.45 -10.55
CA ASP A 55 -11.59 7.60 -11.31
C ASP A 55 -12.64 8.21 -12.25
N THR A 56 -13.46 7.39 -12.93
CA THR A 56 -14.58 7.88 -13.73
C THR A 56 -15.57 8.68 -12.89
N LEU A 57 -16.01 8.14 -11.75
CA LEU A 57 -16.95 8.83 -10.85
C LEU A 57 -16.38 10.15 -10.30
N ILE A 58 -15.08 10.17 -9.96
CA ILE A 58 -14.38 11.38 -9.51
C ILE A 58 -14.32 12.42 -10.64
N ASN A 59 -14.15 12.02 -11.90
CA ASN A 59 -14.11 12.94 -13.02
C ASN A 59 -15.51 13.44 -13.42
N GLU A 60 -16.54 12.59 -13.37
CA GLU A 60 -17.94 12.98 -13.59
C GLU A 60 -18.41 14.00 -12.55
N THR A 61 -18.03 13.82 -11.29
CA THR A 61 -18.33 14.80 -10.21
C THR A 61 -17.52 16.09 -10.34
N ARG A 62 -16.42 16.09 -11.11
CA ARG A 62 -15.54 17.26 -11.34
C ARG A 62 -15.86 18.02 -12.63
N ALA A 63 -16.71 17.49 -13.52
CA ALA A 63 -17.18 18.22 -14.70
C ALA A 63 -18.12 19.38 -14.29
N PRO A 64 -17.97 20.58 -14.87
CA PRO A 64 -17.99 21.83 -14.11
C PRO A 64 -19.38 22.45 -13.89
N LYS A 65 -19.64 22.90 -12.65
CA LYS A 65 -20.49 24.08 -12.41
C LYS A 65 -19.76 25.32 -12.95
N ALA A 66 -19.86 25.54 -14.25
CA ALA A 66 -19.46 26.80 -14.87
C ALA A 66 -20.51 27.87 -14.57
N VAL A 67 -20.34 28.59 -13.45
CA VAL A 67 -20.95 29.92 -13.28
C VAL A 67 -19.82 30.92 -13.08
N LYS A 68 -19.69 31.79 -14.09
CA LYS A 68 -18.76 32.91 -14.17
C LYS A 68 -18.78 33.72 -12.87
N HIS A 69 -17.62 33.89 -12.22
CA HIS A 69 -17.40 35.02 -11.33
C HIS A 69 -16.09 35.75 -11.66
N LYS A 70 -16.28 37.07 -11.70
CA LYS A 70 -15.42 38.21 -12.05
C LYS A 70 -14.03 38.17 -11.39
N PRO A 71 -12.97 38.75 -12.00
CA PRO A 71 -11.64 38.75 -11.41
C PRO A 71 -11.64 39.70 -10.21
N SER A 72 -11.55 39.14 -9.00
CA SER A 72 -11.34 39.91 -7.78
C SER A 72 -9.92 39.70 -7.27
N ALA A 73 -9.26 40.83 -7.07
CA ALA A 73 -8.00 41.10 -6.40
C ALA A 73 -7.29 39.94 -5.68
N ARG A 74 -6.01 39.80 -6.03
CA ARG A 74 -4.90 39.20 -5.28
C ARG A 74 -5.16 39.16 -3.76
N GLN A 75 -5.74 38.07 -3.28
CA GLN A 75 -5.98 37.86 -1.86
C GLN A 75 -4.66 37.41 -1.24
N LYS A 76 -4.06 38.25 -0.39
CA LYS A 76 -2.90 37.88 0.43
C LYS A 76 -3.28 36.66 1.26
N SER A 77 -2.62 35.53 1.01
CA SER A 77 -2.80 34.29 1.75
C SER A 77 -2.48 34.54 3.23
N HIS A 78 -3.51 34.57 4.08
CA HIS A 78 -3.29 34.47 5.51
C HIS A 78 -2.61 33.14 5.81
N PRO A 79 -1.68 33.08 6.78
CA PRO A 79 -1.03 31.85 7.18
C PRO A 79 -2.10 30.87 7.65
N VAL A 80 -2.34 29.83 6.85
CA VAL A 80 -3.25 28.75 7.20
C VAL A 80 -2.54 27.99 8.32
N LYS A 81 -3.06 28.05 9.54
CA LYS A 81 -2.44 27.42 10.72
C LYS A 81 -2.57 25.89 10.72
N THR A 82 -3.41 25.33 9.85
CA THR A 82 -3.72 23.90 9.79
C THR A 82 -3.64 23.43 8.34
N PRO A 83 -3.07 22.26 8.06
CA PRO A 83 -3.05 21.72 6.70
C PRO A 83 -4.48 21.50 6.18
N PRO A 84 -4.75 21.72 4.88
CA PRO A 84 -6.06 21.48 4.28
C PRO A 84 -6.31 19.99 3.99
N PHE A 85 -5.66 19.10 4.74
CA PHE A 85 -5.72 17.64 4.62
C PHE A 85 -5.62 17.03 6.02
N GLN A 86 -6.17 15.83 6.17
CA GLN A 86 -6.03 15.05 7.40
C GLN A 86 -4.86 14.09 7.26
N ILE A 87 -4.22 13.78 8.39
CA ILE A 87 -3.26 12.69 8.47
C ILE A 87 -4.01 11.49 9.03
N ASP A 88 -4.12 10.43 8.23
CA ASP A 88 -4.94 9.27 8.55
C ASP A 88 -4.12 8.18 9.25
N ALA A 89 -2.87 7.96 8.79
CA ALA A 89 -2.00 6.92 9.30
C ALA A 89 -0.51 7.20 9.02
N ILE A 90 0.37 6.57 9.80
CA ILE A 90 1.81 6.44 9.51
C ILE A 90 2.12 4.95 9.36
N ASP A 91 2.69 4.57 8.22
CA ASP A 91 3.02 3.17 7.94
C ASP A 91 4.39 3.03 7.26
N VAL A 92 4.91 1.81 7.17
CA VAL A 92 6.18 1.48 6.53
C VAL A 92 5.96 0.55 5.35
N TRP A 93 6.52 0.92 4.20
CA TRP A 93 6.58 0.08 3.00
C TRP A 93 7.98 0.21 2.39
N ASP A 94 8.62 -0.92 2.07
CA ASP A 94 9.93 -1.00 1.40
C ASP A 94 11.01 -0.25 2.20
N ASP A 95 10.98 -0.43 3.52
CA ASP A 95 11.83 0.26 4.50
C ASP A 95 11.70 1.80 4.51
N VAL A 96 10.69 2.35 3.81
CA VAL A 96 10.38 3.78 3.80
C VAL A 96 9.14 4.04 4.65
N THR A 97 9.21 5.05 5.52
CA THR A 97 8.06 5.51 6.30
C THR A 97 7.23 6.49 5.48
N TYR A 98 5.94 6.18 5.34
CA TYR A 98 4.96 7.00 4.66
C TYR A 98 3.90 7.52 5.64
N VAL A 99 3.36 8.68 5.31
CA VAL A 99 2.17 9.23 5.94
C VAL A 99 1.03 9.18 4.92
N ALA A 100 -0.05 8.49 5.29
CA ALA A 100 -1.29 8.53 4.54
C ALA A 100 -2.04 9.82 4.89
N THR A 101 -2.43 10.59 3.88
CA THR A 101 -3.21 11.81 4.05
C THR A 101 -4.45 11.80 3.19
N SER A 102 -5.53 12.38 3.69
CA SER A 102 -6.77 12.54 2.96
C SER A 102 -7.13 14.00 2.75
N GLN A 103 -7.47 14.36 1.51
CA GLN A 103 -7.96 15.68 1.15
C GLN A 103 -9.11 15.55 0.16
N ALA A 104 -10.30 16.03 0.56
CA ALA A 104 -11.50 15.98 -0.28
C ALA A 104 -11.76 14.56 -0.87
N GLY A 105 -11.59 13.52 -0.04
CA GLY A 105 -11.80 12.13 -0.43
C GLY A 105 -10.68 11.49 -1.25
N ARG A 106 -9.56 12.18 -1.48
CA ARG A 106 -8.38 11.63 -2.16
C ARG A 106 -7.30 11.30 -1.14
N VAL A 107 -6.75 10.10 -1.23
CA VAL A 107 -5.64 9.65 -0.39
C VAL A 107 -4.31 9.83 -1.12
N ALA A 108 -3.30 10.32 -0.41
CA ALA A 108 -1.93 10.41 -0.88
C ALA A 108 -0.97 9.89 0.20
N PHE A 109 0.11 9.25 -0.25
CA PHE A 109 1.17 8.73 0.60
C PHE A 109 2.42 9.57 0.43
N LEU A 110 2.88 10.18 1.51
CA LEU A 110 3.97 11.15 1.49
C LEU A 110 5.10 10.68 2.40
N LYS A 111 6.33 10.80 1.93
CA LYS A 111 7.54 10.59 2.74
C LYS A 111 8.18 11.92 3.14
N THR A 112 9.14 11.85 4.05
CA THR A 112 9.95 13.02 4.44
C THR A 112 10.56 13.70 3.21
N GLY A 113 10.40 15.01 3.12
CA GLY A 113 10.87 15.86 2.03
C GLY A 113 9.80 16.20 0.99
N GLU A 114 8.72 15.41 0.91
CA GLU A 114 7.62 15.65 -0.04
C GLU A 114 6.62 16.68 0.49
N GLN A 115 5.77 17.17 -0.40
CA GLN A 115 4.80 18.20 -0.07
C GLN A 115 3.41 17.91 -0.64
N GLN A 116 2.38 18.37 0.08
CA GLN A 116 1.00 18.37 -0.37
C GLN A 116 0.36 19.72 -0.04
N SER A 117 -0.33 20.31 -1.01
CA SER A 117 -1.02 21.60 -0.82
C SER A 117 -0.10 22.71 -0.26
N GLY A 118 1.19 22.67 -0.60
CA GLY A 118 2.22 23.61 -0.12
C GLY A 118 2.80 23.30 1.26
N TRP A 119 2.34 22.25 1.95
CA TRP A 119 2.88 21.80 3.23
C TRP A 119 3.91 20.70 3.01
N LYS A 120 5.12 20.88 3.52
CA LYS A 120 6.23 19.95 3.37
C LYS A 120 6.39 19.06 4.61
N PHE A 121 6.55 17.76 4.41
CA PHE A 121 6.80 16.81 5.49
C PHE A 121 8.28 16.86 5.87
N THR A 122 8.60 17.39 7.05
CA THR A 122 10.00 17.60 7.47
C THR A 122 10.52 16.49 8.38
N HIS A 123 9.65 15.84 9.15
CA HIS A 123 10.01 14.70 9.98
C HIS A 123 8.80 13.81 10.25
N ILE A 124 9.01 12.50 10.30
CA ILE A 124 7.98 11.51 10.61
C ILE A 124 8.53 10.61 11.73
N ASP A 125 7.93 10.68 12.92
CA ASP A 125 8.24 9.84 14.07
C ASP A 125 7.13 8.80 14.23
N ARG A 126 7.33 7.62 13.61
CA ARG A 126 6.38 6.51 13.69
C ARG A 126 6.17 6.02 15.11
N LEU A 127 7.22 5.99 15.93
CA LEU A 127 7.13 5.48 17.30
C LEU A 127 6.24 6.37 18.16
N LYS A 128 6.29 7.68 17.96
CA LYS A 128 5.41 8.63 18.66
C LYS A 128 4.08 8.87 17.97
N GLY A 129 3.91 8.40 16.73
CA GLY A 129 2.74 8.73 15.92
C GLY A 129 2.70 10.22 15.61
N GLN A 130 3.84 10.84 15.32
CA GLN A 130 3.98 12.29 15.18
C GLN A 130 4.57 12.66 13.82
N VAL A 131 4.04 13.72 13.21
CA VAL A 131 4.51 14.25 11.94
C VAL A 131 4.78 15.74 12.08
N ASN A 132 5.97 16.17 11.66
CA ASN A 132 6.31 17.59 11.55
C ASN A 132 6.10 18.04 10.11
N LEU A 133 5.37 19.13 9.95
CA LEU A 133 5.04 19.74 8.67
C LEU A 133 5.55 21.17 8.66
N GLN A 134 6.14 21.60 7.56
CA GLN A 134 6.44 23.00 7.30
C GLN A 134 5.33 23.59 6.44
N ASP A 135 4.72 24.68 6.89
CA ASP A 135 3.70 25.40 6.14
C ASP A 135 4.32 26.21 4.98
N PRO A 136 3.50 26.75 4.05
CA PRO A 136 4.01 27.58 2.96
C PRO A 136 4.75 28.85 3.40
N ALA A 137 4.57 29.30 4.64
CA ALA A 137 5.27 30.43 5.23
C ALA A 137 6.59 30.02 5.92
N GLY A 138 6.93 28.74 5.89
CA GLY A 138 8.15 28.19 6.46
C GLY A 138 8.07 27.82 7.93
N GLN A 139 6.91 27.96 8.59
CA GLN A 139 6.74 27.60 9.99
C GLN A 139 6.55 26.10 10.16
N VAL A 140 7.17 25.52 11.18
CA VAL A 140 7.06 24.08 11.47
C VAL A 140 5.97 23.85 12.50
N HIS A 141 5.06 22.95 12.16
CA HIS A 141 3.93 22.50 12.97
C HIS A 141 4.09 21.01 13.25
N SER A 142 3.72 20.57 14.45
CA SER A 142 3.78 19.16 14.82
C SER A 142 2.37 18.63 15.06
N ILE A 143 2.03 17.53 14.40
CA ILE A 143 0.73 16.88 14.48
C ILE A 143 0.94 15.49 15.06
N SER A 144 0.20 15.16 16.11
CA SER A 144 0.17 13.82 16.69
C SER A 144 -1.09 13.11 16.23
N LEU A 145 -0.97 11.86 15.80
CA LEU A 145 -2.11 11.01 15.49
C LEU A 145 -2.65 10.39 16.79
N PRO A 146 -3.98 10.28 16.94
CA PRO A 146 -4.56 9.44 17.97
C PRO A 146 -4.13 7.98 17.73
N ARG A 147 -3.70 7.30 18.79
CA ARG A 147 -3.38 5.87 18.77
C ARG A 147 -4.62 5.03 18.99
#